data_AF-A0A7S6TZM8-F1
#
_entry.id   AF-A0A7S6TZM8-F1
#
_cell.length_a   1.000
_cell.length_b   1.000
_cell.length_c   1.000
_cell.angle_alpha   90.00
_cell.angle_beta   90.00
_cell.angle_gamma   90.00
#
_symmetry.space_group_name_H-M   'P 1'
#
loop_
_entity.id
_entity.type
_entity.pdbx_description
1 polymer ?
#
loop_
_entity_poly.entity_id
_entity_poly.type
_entity_poly.pdbx_seq_one_letter_code
_entity_poly.pdbx_strand_id
1 'polypeptide(L)'
;MNGKLLTPFQRQLLLKKLAEDIPELYRQRISIMLLADEGKSQREICRTLGCCSATARHWIHIARSGKAHEWEASPVGRPKAINEEYIARLEELVNHHPHDYGYGFRRWTANWLSKHLAKEFGLQLSECHIKRLLKQMGLSTKGKSETASENTHEGVTCQISITDITGQSRGNTNVIVPIQLLKFKKN
;
A
#
# COMPACT_ATOMS: atom_id res chain seq x y z
N MET A 1 27.35 39.77 -12.92
CA MET A 1 25.92 39.84 -12.51
C MET A 1 25.83 39.18 -11.15
N ASN A 2 25.58 39.97 -10.12
CA ASN A 2 25.66 39.50 -8.73
C ASN A 2 24.51 38.53 -8.45
N GLY A 3 24.86 37.25 -8.42
CA GLY A 3 23.97 36.15 -8.12
C GLY A 3 23.54 36.18 -6.66
N LYS A 4 22.25 36.48 -6.45
CA LYS A 4 21.49 36.03 -5.29
C LYS A 4 20.11 35.64 -5.81
N LEU A 5 20.04 34.49 -6.46
CA LEU A 5 18.76 33.85 -6.78
C LEU A 5 18.16 33.25 -5.51
N LEU A 6 19.02 32.83 -4.60
CA LEU A 6 18.65 32.22 -3.34
C LEU A 6 18.89 33.18 -2.17
N THR A 7 18.00 33.10 -1.18
CA THR A 7 18.28 33.73 0.12
C THR A 7 19.34 32.93 0.89
N PRO A 8 20.07 33.54 1.85
CA PRO A 8 21.04 32.81 2.67
C PRO A 8 20.43 31.59 3.38
N PHE A 9 19.20 31.73 3.87
CA PHE A 9 18.43 30.64 4.46
C PHE A 9 18.19 29.49 3.47
N GLN A 10 17.73 29.81 2.26
CA GLN A 10 17.49 28.80 1.22
C GLN A 10 18.77 28.09 0.82
N ARG A 11 19.86 28.84 0.64
CA ARG A 11 21.17 28.27 0.31
C ARG A 11 21.66 27.32 1.40
N GLN A 12 21.57 27.73 2.67
CA GLN A 12 21.96 26.89 3.80
C GLN A 12 21.09 25.63 3.92
N LEU A 13 19.78 25.77 3.74
CA LEU A 13 18.84 24.64 3.73
C LEU A 13 19.19 23.63 2.65
N LEU A 14 19.41 24.09 1.42
CA LEU A 14 19.78 23.26 0.27
C LEU A 14 21.12 22.54 0.50
N LEU A 15 22.12 23.22 1.04
CA LEU A 15 23.43 22.62 1.38
C LEU A 15 23.31 21.56 2.47
N LYS A 16 22.52 21.82 3.51
CA LYS A 16 22.25 20.84 4.57
C LYS A 16 21.62 19.57 3.99
N LYS A 17 20.61 19.74 3.12
CA LYS A 17 19.91 18.63 2.46
C LYS A 17 20.78 17.85 1.49
N LEU A 18 21.75 18.50 0.85
CA LEU A 18 22.72 17.84 -0.03
C LEU A 18 23.65 16.88 0.73
N ALA A 19 23.89 17.13 2.02
CA ALA A 19 24.69 16.28 2.90
C ALA A 19 23.91 15.07 3.46
N GLU A 20 22.58 15.09 3.40
CA GLU A 20 21.73 13.96 3.77
C GLU A 20 21.72 12.89 2.65
N ASP A 21 21.36 11.65 3.02
CA ASP A 21 21.15 10.57 2.04
C ASP A 21 19.79 10.75 1.35
N ILE A 22 19.78 11.56 0.30
CA ILE A 22 18.60 11.83 -0.53
C ILE A 22 18.70 11.15 -1.89
N PRO A 23 17.57 10.73 -2.49
CA PRO A 23 17.56 10.17 -3.85
C PRO A 23 18.24 11.09 -4.87
N GLU A 24 18.92 10.50 -5.85
CA GLU A 24 19.73 11.21 -6.85
C GLU A 24 18.94 12.29 -7.60
N LEU A 25 17.67 12.02 -7.91
CA LEU A 25 16.79 12.98 -8.57
C LEU A 25 16.53 14.23 -7.73
N TYR A 26 16.52 14.11 -6.39
CA TYR A 26 16.43 15.27 -5.51
C TYR A 26 17.77 15.99 -5.40
N ARG A 27 18.87 15.24 -5.28
CA ARG A 27 20.25 15.79 -5.31
C ARG A 27 20.47 16.66 -6.55
N GLN A 28 20.09 16.16 -7.72
CA GLN A 28 20.19 16.88 -8.99
C GLN A 28 19.43 18.21 -8.98
N ARG A 29 18.22 18.27 -8.41
CA ARG A 29 17.43 19.52 -8.31
C ARG A 29 18.14 20.56 -7.45
N ILE A 30 18.62 20.14 -6.29
CA ILE A 30 19.37 20.98 -5.35
C ILE A 30 20.62 21.52 -6.04
N SER A 31 21.38 20.66 -6.72
CA SER A 31 22.57 21.06 -7.47
C SER A 31 22.26 22.07 -8.58
N ILE A 32 21.16 21.91 -9.33
CA ILE A 32 20.74 22.89 -10.35
C ILE A 32 20.52 24.27 -9.70
N MET A 33 19.81 24.32 -8.58
CA MET A 33 19.48 25.58 -7.90
C MET A 33 20.73 26.27 -7.32
N LEU A 34 21.65 25.49 -6.73
CA LEU A 34 22.92 26.02 -6.20
C LEU A 34 23.82 26.56 -7.32
N LEU A 35 23.97 25.82 -8.43
CA LEU A 35 24.76 26.28 -9.58
C LEU A 35 24.14 27.52 -10.24
N ALA A 36 22.81 27.60 -10.27
CA ALA A 36 22.11 28.78 -10.77
C ALA A 36 22.39 30.02 -9.90
N ASP A 37 22.43 29.86 -8.58
CA ASP A 37 22.76 30.93 -7.63
C ASP A 37 24.20 31.41 -7.78
N GLU A 38 25.12 30.51 -8.13
CA GLU A 38 26.52 30.83 -8.51
C GLU A 38 26.63 31.55 -9.86
N GLY A 39 25.52 31.73 -10.57
CA GLY A 39 25.47 32.44 -11.85
C GLY A 39 25.79 31.57 -13.07
N LYS A 40 25.81 30.24 -12.93
CA LYS A 40 25.98 29.34 -14.07
C LYS A 40 24.78 29.41 -15.01
N SER A 41 25.07 29.40 -16.30
CA SER A 41 24.05 29.37 -17.34
C SER A 41 23.38 27.99 -17.42
N GLN A 42 22.16 27.95 -17.96
CA GLN A 42 21.43 26.70 -18.20
C GLN A 42 22.27 25.65 -18.94
N ARG A 43 23.06 26.09 -19.94
CA ARG A 43 23.90 25.20 -20.76
C ARG A 43 25.04 24.60 -19.95
N GLU A 44 25.70 25.40 -19.11
CA GLU A 44 26.76 24.91 -18.22
C GLU A 44 26.20 23.91 -17.20
N ILE A 45 25.05 24.21 -16.60
CA ILE A 45 24.38 23.31 -15.64
C ILE A 45 24.07 21.96 -16.28
N CYS A 46 23.51 21.95 -17.50
CA CYS A 46 23.23 20.71 -18.22
C CYS A 46 24.50 19.91 -18.53
N ARG A 47 25.61 20.59 -18.85
CA ARG A 47 26.90 19.95 -19.11
C ARG A 47 27.52 19.36 -17.84
N THR A 48 27.39 20.05 -16.71
CA THR A 48 27.94 19.60 -15.42
C THR A 48 27.14 18.45 -14.83
N LEU A 49 25.81 18.50 -14.89
CA LEU A 49 24.93 17.51 -14.23
C LEU A 49 24.39 16.45 -15.18
N GLY A 50 24.61 16.56 -16.50
CA GLY A 50 24.05 15.65 -17.50
C GLY A 50 22.52 15.71 -17.63
N CYS A 51 21.86 16.72 -17.05
CA CYS A 51 20.41 16.83 -17.07
C CYS A 51 19.88 17.45 -18.36
N CYS A 52 18.61 17.18 -18.69
CA CYS A 52 17.98 17.82 -19.85
C CYS A 52 17.72 19.31 -19.61
N SER A 53 17.68 20.07 -20.70
CA SER A 53 17.50 21.53 -20.67
C SER A 53 16.18 21.95 -20.02
N ALA A 54 15.11 21.16 -20.20
CA ALA A 54 13.81 21.42 -19.59
C ALA A 54 13.87 21.34 -18.05
N THR A 55 14.52 20.31 -17.50
CA THR A 55 14.70 20.16 -16.05
C THR A 55 15.54 21.30 -15.49
N ALA A 56 16.66 21.63 -16.11
CA ALA A 56 17.49 22.76 -15.69
C ALA A 56 16.67 24.08 -15.69
N ARG A 57 15.94 24.36 -16.77
CA ARG A 57 15.10 25.57 -16.88
C ARG A 57 14.06 25.65 -15.77
N HIS A 58 13.36 24.56 -15.50
CA HIS A 58 12.32 24.51 -14.48
C HIS A 58 12.88 24.85 -13.09
N TRP A 59 13.95 24.19 -12.67
CA TRP A 59 14.52 24.42 -11.32
C TRP A 59 15.24 25.76 -11.18
N ILE A 60 15.83 26.29 -12.26
CA ILE A 60 16.31 27.68 -12.30
C ILE A 60 15.16 28.67 -12.09
N HIS A 61 13.99 28.42 -12.69
CA HIS A 61 12.81 29.26 -12.50
C HIS A 61 12.29 29.21 -11.06
N ILE A 62 12.22 28.03 -10.44
CA ILE A 62 11.83 27.86 -9.03
C ILE A 62 12.79 28.59 -8.08
N ALA A 63 14.10 28.54 -8.35
CA ALA A 63 15.08 29.32 -7.61
C ALA A 63 14.81 30.82 -7.73
N ARG A 64 14.60 31.31 -8.96
CA ARG A 64 14.29 32.72 -9.25
C ARG A 64 12.98 33.20 -8.62
N SER A 65 11.99 32.32 -8.47
CA SER A 65 10.70 32.68 -7.87
C SER A 65 10.73 32.70 -6.35
N GLY A 66 11.88 32.45 -5.71
CA GLY A 66 12.01 32.40 -4.25
C GLY A 66 11.37 31.17 -3.61
N LYS A 67 11.00 30.16 -4.40
CA LYS A 67 10.36 28.91 -3.93
C LYS A 67 11.35 27.76 -3.78
N ALA A 68 12.65 28.07 -3.72
CA ALA A 68 13.71 27.07 -3.62
C ALA A 68 13.61 26.18 -2.37
N HIS A 69 12.95 26.64 -1.30
CA HIS A 69 12.70 25.85 -0.09
C HIS A 69 11.61 24.79 -0.27
N GLU A 70 10.74 24.92 -1.27
CA GLU A 70 9.65 23.99 -1.60
C GLU A 70 10.10 22.88 -2.56
N TRP A 71 11.41 22.62 -2.67
CA TRP A 71 11.96 21.68 -3.64
C TRP A 71 11.48 20.22 -3.46
N GLU A 72 11.10 19.86 -2.22
CA GLU A 72 10.50 18.57 -1.86
C GLU A 72 9.02 18.46 -2.26
N ALA A 73 8.32 19.59 -2.40
CA ALA A 73 6.87 19.61 -2.66
C ALA A 73 6.49 19.03 -4.03
N SER A 74 7.43 18.90 -4.95
CA SER A 74 7.24 18.23 -6.24
C SER A 74 7.73 16.79 -6.16
N PRO A 75 6.89 15.80 -5.78
CA PRO A 75 7.33 14.42 -5.66
C PRO A 75 7.90 13.90 -6.98
N VAL A 76 9.00 13.16 -6.88
CA VAL A 76 9.58 12.47 -8.04
C VAL A 76 8.76 11.21 -8.32
N GLY A 77 8.13 11.14 -9.49
CA GLY A 77 7.42 9.95 -9.97
C GLY A 77 5.96 9.87 -9.55
N ARG A 78 5.35 8.68 -9.73
CA ARG A 78 3.95 8.45 -9.34
C ARG A 78 3.84 8.54 -7.82
N PRO A 79 2.94 9.38 -7.27
CA PRO A 79 2.71 9.38 -5.83
C PRO A 79 2.37 7.95 -5.39
N LYS A 80 2.93 7.52 -4.26
CA LYS A 80 2.63 6.21 -3.69
C LYS A 80 1.12 6.19 -3.48
N ALA A 81 0.41 5.32 -4.20
CA ALA A 81 -1.06 5.26 -4.16
C ALA A 81 -1.62 4.83 -2.78
N ILE A 82 -0.73 4.62 -1.81
CA ILE A 82 -1.02 4.09 -0.49
C ILE A 82 -0.39 5.10 0.48
N ASN A 83 -1.25 5.81 1.19
CA ASN A 83 -0.87 6.76 2.23
C ASN A 83 -0.10 6.01 3.34
N GLU A 84 0.92 6.64 3.91
CA GLU A 84 1.67 6.04 5.03
C GLU A 84 0.76 5.78 6.22
N GLU A 85 -0.22 6.67 6.43
CA GLU A 85 -1.29 6.52 7.43
C GLU A 85 -2.13 5.25 7.19
N TYR A 86 -2.39 4.90 5.93
CA TYR A 86 -3.14 3.70 5.57
C TYR A 86 -2.37 2.43 5.93
N ILE A 87 -1.05 2.44 5.73
CA ILE A 87 -0.17 1.33 6.08
C ILE A 87 -0.12 1.16 7.60
N ALA A 88 0.10 2.25 8.34
CA ALA A 88 0.14 2.24 9.79
C ALA A 88 -1.17 1.71 10.38
N ARG A 89 -2.32 2.16 9.85
CA ARG A 89 -3.62 1.68 10.31
C ARG A 89 -3.88 0.22 9.96
N LEU A 90 -3.48 -0.23 8.77
CA LEU A 90 -3.56 -1.65 8.39
C LEU A 90 -2.73 -2.53 9.35
N GLU A 91 -1.54 -2.09 9.74
CA GLU A 91 -0.68 -2.79 10.70
C GLU A 91 -1.32 -2.88 12.09
N GLU A 92 -1.87 -1.76 12.58
CA GLU A 92 -2.62 -1.72 13.84
C GLU A 92 -3.79 -2.71 13.84
N LEU A 93 -4.60 -2.72 12.77
CA LEU A 93 -5.74 -3.62 12.65
C LEU A 93 -5.31 -5.08 12.70
N VAL A 94 -4.24 -5.45 11.99
CA VAL A 94 -3.75 -6.84 11.96
C VAL A 94 -3.28 -7.33 13.34
N ASN A 95 -2.78 -6.41 14.17
CA ASN A 95 -2.32 -6.70 15.53
C ASN A 95 -3.45 -6.79 16.57
N HIS A 96 -4.63 -6.28 16.27
CA HIS A 96 -5.79 -6.29 17.17
C HIS A 96 -6.84 -7.32 16.74
N HIS A 97 -7.70 -7.72 17.68
CA HIS A 97 -8.73 -8.69 17.39
C HIS A 97 -9.94 -8.00 16.74
N PRO A 98 -10.57 -8.56 15.69
CA PRO A 98 -11.72 -7.93 15.04
C PRO A 98 -12.90 -7.64 15.98
N HIS A 99 -12.97 -8.37 17.10
CA HIS A 99 -13.97 -8.17 18.15
C HIS A 99 -13.87 -6.77 18.79
N ASP A 100 -12.67 -6.21 18.90
CA ASP A 100 -12.44 -4.87 19.45
C ASP A 100 -13.05 -3.77 18.57
N TYR A 101 -13.31 -4.09 17.30
CA TYR A 101 -13.93 -3.22 16.32
C TYR A 101 -15.39 -3.58 16.02
N GLY A 102 -16.00 -4.43 16.86
CA GLY A 102 -17.42 -4.80 16.77
C GLY A 102 -17.73 -5.90 15.76
N TYR A 103 -16.73 -6.68 15.33
CA TYR A 103 -16.94 -7.81 14.42
C TYR A 103 -17.01 -9.15 15.15
N GLY A 104 -17.98 -10.00 14.77
CA GLY A 104 -18.19 -11.32 15.38
C GLY A 104 -17.22 -12.43 14.94
N PHE A 105 -16.15 -12.12 14.19
CA PHE A 105 -15.19 -13.11 13.71
C PHE A 105 -13.84 -13.02 14.43
N ARG A 106 -13.13 -14.15 14.52
CA ARG A 106 -11.87 -14.28 15.29
C ARG A 106 -10.61 -13.81 14.57
N ARG A 107 -10.65 -13.69 13.24
CA ARG A 107 -9.45 -13.39 12.45
C ARG A 107 -9.76 -12.41 11.34
N TRP A 108 -8.87 -11.44 11.17
CA TRP A 108 -8.91 -10.56 10.01
C TRP A 108 -8.72 -11.34 8.72
N THR A 109 -9.58 -11.07 7.75
CA THR A 109 -9.41 -11.50 6.37
C THR A 109 -9.11 -10.30 5.50
N ALA A 110 -8.38 -10.49 4.40
CA ALA A 110 -8.00 -9.39 3.51
C ALA A 110 -9.23 -8.64 2.93
N ASN A 111 -10.35 -9.35 2.72
CA ASN A 111 -11.60 -8.75 2.28
C ASN A 111 -12.21 -7.84 3.37
N TRP A 112 -12.23 -8.30 4.63
CA TRP A 112 -12.72 -7.50 5.75
C TRP A 112 -11.84 -6.28 6.05
N LEU A 113 -10.51 -6.44 5.98
CA LEU A 113 -9.58 -5.32 6.11
C LEU A 113 -9.80 -4.27 5.02
N SER A 114 -9.96 -4.71 3.76
CA SER A 114 -10.29 -3.82 2.64
C SER A 114 -11.59 -3.03 2.91
N LYS A 115 -12.65 -3.70 3.35
CA LYS A 115 -13.93 -3.05 3.67
C LYS A 115 -13.84 -2.08 4.84
N HIS A 116 -13.14 -2.47 5.90
CA HIS A 116 -12.97 -1.64 7.09
C HIS A 116 -12.17 -0.37 6.77
N LEU A 117 -11.05 -0.52 6.08
CA LEU A 117 -10.21 0.61 5.66
C LEU A 117 -10.89 1.48 4.60
N ALA A 118 -11.73 0.91 3.72
CA ALA A 118 -12.56 1.68 2.81
C ALA A 118 -13.58 2.56 3.56
N LYS A 119 -14.10 2.09 4.70
CA LYS A 119 -15.02 2.86 5.54
C LYS A 119 -14.29 4.01 6.27
N GLU A 120 -13.06 3.78 6.73
CA GLU A 120 -12.27 4.79 7.45
C GLU A 120 -11.66 5.86 6.52
N PHE A 121 -11.04 5.45 5.41
CA PHE A 121 -10.27 6.35 4.54
C PHE A 121 -10.95 6.67 3.20
N GLY A 122 -12.10 6.07 2.90
CA GLY A 122 -12.79 6.25 1.61
C GLY A 122 -12.07 5.65 0.40
N LEU A 123 -10.97 4.93 0.61
CA LEU A 123 -10.14 4.32 -0.44
C LEU A 123 -10.41 2.81 -0.55
N GLN A 124 -11.01 2.38 -1.65
CA GLN A 124 -11.23 0.95 -1.91
C GLN A 124 -9.98 0.30 -2.54
N LEU A 125 -9.25 -0.50 -1.74
CA LEU A 125 -8.18 -1.35 -2.25
C LEU A 125 -8.71 -2.77 -2.50
N SER A 126 -8.30 -3.39 -3.61
CA SER A 126 -8.65 -4.78 -3.87
C SER A 126 -8.02 -5.72 -2.85
N GLU A 127 -8.65 -6.87 -2.60
CA GLU A 127 -8.14 -7.90 -1.69
C GLU A 127 -6.70 -8.33 -2.05
N CYS A 128 -6.40 -8.46 -3.34
CA CYS A 128 -5.06 -8.77 -3.84
C CYS A 128 -4.04 -7.70 -3.41
N HIS A 129 -4.44 -6.43 -3.39
CA HIS A 129 -3.59 -5.34 -2.96
C HIS A 129 -3.32 -5.39 -1.45
N ILE A 130 -4.35 -5.65 -0.63
CA ILE A 130 -4.19 -5.87 0.81
C ILE A 130 -3.26 -7.06 1.08
N LYS A 131 -3.47 -8.20 0.41
CA LYS A 131 -2.57 -9.37 0.53
C LYS A 131 -1.13 -9.02 0.16
N ARG A 132 -0.92 -8.20 -0.87
CA ARG A 132 0.42 -7.72 -1.26
C ARG A 132 1.03 -6.85 -0.17
N LEU A 133 0.26 -5.91 0.39
CA LEU A 133 0.70 -5.04 1.48
C LEU A 133 1.10 -5.84 2.72
N LEU A 134 0.24 -6.78 3.14
CA LEU A 134 0.51 -7.67 4.26
C LEU A 134 1.80 -8.48 4.05
N LYS A 135 2.02 -9.00 2.84
CA LYS A 135 3.28 -9.68 2.48
C LYS A 135 4.50 -8.76 2.56
N GLN A 136 4.38 -7.51 2.09
CA GLN A 136 5.48 -6.53 2.17
C GLN A 136 5.85 -6.17 3.60
N MET A 137 4.88 -6.22 4.53
CA MET A 137 5.08 -5.99 5.96
C MET A 137 5.59 -7.24 6.71
N GLY A 138 5.80 -8.38 6.02
CA GLY A 138 6.16 -9.65 6.68
C GLY A 138 5.01 -10.32 7.42
N LEU A 139 3.82 -9.74 7.41
CA LEU A 139 2.60 -10.22 8.07
C LEU A 139 1.86 -11.17 7.13
N SER A 140 2.35 -12.40 6.99
CA SER A 140 1.65 -13.42 6.19
C SER A 140 0.47 -13.98 6.98
N THR A 141 -0.75 -13.85 6.45
CA THR A 141 -1.99 -14.36 7.07
C THR A 141 -2.08 -15.89 7.11
N LYS A 142 -1.02 -16.61 6.75
CA LYS A 142 -0.95 -18.05 6.95
C LYS A 142 -0.63 -18.31 8.42
N GLY A 143 -1.67 -18.36 9.24
CA GLY A 143 -1.54 -18.69 10.64
C GLY A 143 -0.71 -19.96 10.80
N LYS A 144 0.33 -19.90 11.64
CA LYS A 144 0.78 -21.10 12.35
C LYS A 144 -0.47 -21.64 13.05
N SER A 145 -0.93 -22.82 12.65
CA SER A 145 -1.76 -23.61 13.53
C SER A 145 -0.91 -23.90 14.76
N GLU A 146 -1.31 -23.39 15.92
CA GLU A 146 -0.81 -23.91 17.18
C GLU A 146 -1.34 -25.34 17.31
N THR A 147 -0.57 -26.29 16.80
CA THR A 147 -0.67 -27.70 17.15
C THR A 147 0.57 -28.03 17.95
N ALA A 148 0.57 -27.70 19.24
CA ALA A 148 1.41 -28.33 20.27
C ALA A 148 1.07 -27.72 21.65
N SER A 149 0.13 -28.35 22.35
CA SER A 149 0.33 -28.57 23.78
C SER A 149 0.00 -30.03 24.03
N GLU A 150 1.06 -30.78 24.33
CA GLU A 150 1.01 -32.06 24.99
C GLU A 150 0.17 -31.94 26.26
N ASN A 151 -0.66 -32.96 26.51
CA ASN A 151 -1.02 -33.41 27.85
C ASN A 151 -1.51 -34.86 27.75
N THR A 152 -0.61 -35.76 28.10
CA THR A 152 -0.85 -37.16 28.48
C THR A 152 -1.98 -37.23 29.51
N HIS A 153 -3.05 -37.97 29.22
CA HIS A 153 -3.84 -38.62 30.27
C HIS A 153 -4.40 -39.95 29.76
N GLU A 154 -4.39 -40.88 30.69
CA GLU A 154 -4.56 -42.32 30.58
C GLU A 154 -5.94 -42.74 30.08
N GLY A 155 -6.00 -43.97 29.57
CA GLY A 155 -7.13 -44.51 28.84
C GLY A 155 -8.44 -44.55 29.63
N VAL A 156 -9.49 -44.06 28.97
CA VAL A 156 -10.85 -44.58 29.13
C VAL A 156 -11.40 -44.78 27.72
N THR A 157 -11.55 -46.03 27.31
CA THR A 157 -12.23 -46.41 26.06
C THR A 157 -13.73 -46.16 26.22
N CYS A 158 -14.21 -44.99 25.79
CA CYS A 158 -15.64 -44.79 25.62
C CYS A 158 -16.07 -45.51 24.33
N GLN A 159 -16.63 -46.72 24.49
CA GLN A 159 -17.33 -47.45 23.43
C GLN A 159 -18.47 -46.57 22.90
N ILE A 160 -18.33 -46.10 21.65
CA ILE A 160 -19.45 -45.50 20.92
C ILE A 160 -20.19 -46.68 20.27
N SER A 161 -21.25 -47.15 20.92
CA SER A 161 -22.19 -48.09 20.31
C SER A 161 -23.08 -47.32 19.34
N ILE A 162 -22.80 -47.45 18.04
CA ILE A 162 -23.72 -47.03 16.98
C ILE A 162 -24.77 -48.13 16.87
N THR A 163 -25.99 -47.89 17.35
CA THR A 163 -27.13 -48.75 17.03
C THR A 163 -27.68 -48.35 15.66
N ASP A 164 -27.71 -49.32 14.75
CA ASP A 164 -28.28 -49.20 13.42
C ASP A 164 -29.75 -48.75 13.48
N ILE A 165 -30.03 -47.59 12.90
CA ILE A 165 -31.41 -47.16 12.66
C ILE A 165 -31.85 -47.83 11.34
N THR A 166 -32.31 -49.07 11.45
CA THR A 166 -33.00 -49.75 10.35
C THR A 166 -34.43 -49.22 10.29
N GLY A 167 -34.74 -48.45 9.24
CA GLY A 167 -36.06 -47.82 9.05
C GLY A 167 -36.40 -47.67 7.57
N GLN A 168 -36.63 -48.80 6.92
CA GLN A 168 -37.17 -48.94 5.57
C GLN A 168 -38.58 -48.35 5.48
N SER A 169 -38.86 -47.46 4.51
CA SER A 169 -40.04 -47.61 3.62
C SER A 169 -40.10 -46.52 2.52
N ARG A 170 -39.84 -46.98 1.29
CA ARG A 170 -40.63 -46.80 0.06
C ARG A 170 -41.03 -45.39 -0.40
N GLY A 171 -40.53 -45.03 -1.57
CA GLY A 171 -41.10 -43.98 -2.41
C GLY A 171 -40.27 -43.67 -3.65
N ASN A 172 -39.95 -44.68 -4.46
CA ASN A 172 -39.40 -44.47 -5.80
C ASN A 172 -40.52 -44.00 -6.73
N THR A 173 -40.45 -42.78 -7.25
CA THR A 173 -40.72 -42.50 -8.66
C THR A 173 -39.87 -41.33 -9.14
N ASN A 174 -38.93 -41.67 -10.03
CA ASN A 174 -38.35 -40.76 -11.01
C ASN A 174 -39.46 -39.94 -11.69
N VAL A 175 -39.33 -38.61 -11.69
CA VAL A 175 -39.86 -37.79 -12.79
C VAL A 175 -38.79 -36.78 -13.18
N ILE A 176 -38.05 -37.14 -14.22
CA ILE A 176 -37.24 -36.24 -15.03
C ILE A 176 -38.24 -35.37 -15.80
N VAL A 177 -38.18 -34.05 -15.62
CA VAL A 177 -38.90 -33.09 -16.49
C VAL A 177 -37.88 -32.22 -17.22
N PRO A 178 -37.99 -32.08 -18.56
CA PRO A 178 -37.00 -31.42 -19.38
C PRO A 178 -37.06 -29.89 -19.28
N ILE A 179 -35.88 -29.29 -19.26
CA ILE A 179 -35.66 -27.84 -19.34
C ILE A 179 -36.11 -27.36 -20.73
N GLN A 180 -37.17 -26.56 -20.79
CA GLN A 180 -37.52 -25.79 -21.99
C GLN A 180 -36.90 -24.40 -21.93
N LEU A 181 -35.92 -24.20 -22.81
CA LEU A 181 -35.21 -22.97 -23.11
C LEU A 181 -36.13 -22.00 -23.88
N LEU A 182 -36.69 -20.99 -23.22
CA LEU A 182 -37.40 -19.89 -23.87
C LEU A 182 -36.39 -18.87 -24.42
N LYS A 183 -36.28 -18.83 -25.74
CA LYS A 183 -35.60 -17.76 -26.48
C LYS A 183 -36.46 -16.49 -26.41
N PHE A 184 -35.95 -15.44 -25.76
CA PHE A 184 -36.49 -14.10 -25.93
C PHE A 184 -35.91 -13.47 -27.21
N LYS A 185 -36.81 -13.19 -28.16
CA LYS A 185 -36.56 -12.45 -29.39
C LYS A 185 -36.78 -10.96 -29.12
N LYS A 186 -35.81 -10.15 -29.54
CA LYS A 186 -35.86 -8.69 -29.64
C LYS A 186 -37.07 -8.23 -30.45
N ASN A 187 -37.78 -7.22 -29.94
CA ASN A 187 -38.36 -6.14 -30.72
C ASN A 187 -37.84 -4.83 -30.12
#